data_AF-A0AAJ1X4B7-F1
#
_entry.id   AF-A0AAJ1X4B7-F1
#
_cell.length_a   1.000
_cell.length_b   1.000
_cell.length_c   1.000
_cell.angle_alpha   90.00
_cell.angle_beta   90.00
_cell.angle_gamma   90.00
#
_symmetry.space_group_name_H-M   'P 1'
#
loop_
_entity.id
_entity.type
_entity.pdbx_description
1 polymer ?
#
loop_
_entity_poly.entity_id
_entity_poly.type
_entity_poly.pdbx_seq_one_letter_code
_entity_poly.pdbx_strand_id
1 'polypeptide(L)'
;MRGRSAWRGGVRRGAALGTVAVVTLAGCAVGGGDGDDDAARSALEQLEQLETDVDALVLDLLPGLADTWGAEASSGRASYEICGMEPSPSGARYRSTPQFRNLQVGGDRAVAAAADFLETEGWQLEQVGNPDIVVAHRDDGTEVRVTAIPNGASVQVTSPCADSDGDLAREFFERPSKDVPLG
;
A
#
# COMPACT_ATOMS: atom_id res chain seq x y z
N MET A 1 -35.57 23.15 41.62
CA MET A 1 -35.42 22.64 43.02
C MET A 1 -34.16 21.78 43.03
N ARG A 2 -33.08 22.24 43.72
CA ARG A 2 -32.51 21.63 44.95
C ARG A 2 -32.20 20.13 44.76
N GLY A 3 -30.97 19.63 44.93
CA GLY A 3 -30.06 19.97 46.00
C GLY A 3 -28.58 19.64 45.75
N ARG A 4 -27.77 20.35 46.52
CA ARG A 4 -26.33 20.20 46.73
C ARG A 4 -26.08 19.15 47.82
N SER A 5 -24.79 18.80 47.99
CA SER A 5 -24.07 18.41 49.23
C SER A 5 -23.54 16.97 49.18
N ALA A 6 -22.39 16.59 49.74
CA ALA A 6 -21.22 17.31 50.24
C ALA A 6 -20.19 16.22 50.69
N TRP A 7 -18.91 16.49 50.43
CA TRP A 7 -17.75 16.35 51.33
C TRP A 7 -17.64 15.18 52.34
N ARG A 8 -16.49 14.49 52.27
CA ARG A 8 -15.51 14.15 53.34
C ARG A 8 -14.43 13.27 52.65
N GLY A 9 -13.13 13.47 52.73
CA GLY A 9 -12.28 14.00 53.80
C GLY A 9 -11.33 12.88 54.24
N GLY A 10 -10.02 13.02 54.04
CA GLY A 10 -9.07 12.00 54.49
C GLY A 10 -7.61 12.22 54.08
N VAL A 11 -6.93 13.17 54.71
CA VAL A 11 -5.46 13.34 54.72
C VAL A 11 -4.85 12.29 55.63
N ARG A 12 -3.79 11.56 55.21
CA ARG A 12 -2.66 11.20 56.11
C ARG A 12 -1.33 11.11 55.34
N ARG A 13 -0.33 11.73 55.96
CA ARG A 13 1.08 11.86 55.60
C ARG A 13 1.83 10.55 55.86
N GLY A 14 2.91 10.31 55.12
CA GLY A 14 3.90 9.28 55.45
C GLY A 14 5.13 9.40 54.54
N ALA A 15 6.09 10.22 54.96
CA ALA A 15 7.43 10.24 54.38
C ALA A 15 8.18 8.97 54.79
N ALA A 16 8.79 8.29 53.82
CA ALA A 16 9.85 7.32 54.07
C ALA A 16 11.02 7.65 53.13
N LEU A 17 12.05 8.22 53.73
CA LEU A 17 13.38 8.41 53.17
C LEU A 17 13.99 7.03 52.90
N GLY A 18 14.41 6.78 51.66
CA GLY A 18 15.11 5.58 51.25
C GLY A 18 16.10 5.93 50.16
N THR A 19 17.17 6.62 50.53
CA THR A 19 18.38 6.83 49.73
C THR A 19 18.99 5.47 49.37
N VAL A 20 18.89 5.06 48.11
CA VAL A 20 19.77 4.04 47.53
C VAL A 20 20.72 4.78 46.60
N ALA A 21 21.92 5.04 47.10
CA ALA A 21 23.05 5.48 46.30
C ALA A 21 23.54 4.27 45.49
N VAL A 22 23.16 4.21 44.21
CA VAL A 22 23.84 3.35 43.23
C VAL A 22 24.78 4.26 42.44
N VAL A 23 26.03 4.27 42.87
CA VAL A 23 27.15 4.76 42.06
C VAL A 23 27.59 3.59 41.19
N THR A 24 27.18 3.59 39.93
CA THR A 24 27.80 2.77 38.89
C THR A 24 28.03 3.62 37.64
N LEU A 25 29.31 3.98 37.49
CA LEU A 25 30.03 4.22 36.24
C LEU A 25 29.40 5.19 35.23
N ALA A 26 29.99 6.38 35.21
CA ALA A 26 30.09 7.22 34.03
C ALA A 26 30.65 6.42 32.85
N GLY A 27 29.76 5.91 32.01
CA GLY A 27 30.00 5.57 30.61
C GLY A 27 29.15 6.53 29.79
N CYS A 28 29.78 7.18 28.81
CA CYS A 28 29.26 8.27 27.98
C CYS A 28 27.74 8.27 27.76
N ALA A 29 27.12 9.38 28.17
CA ALA A 29 25.83 9.80 27.68
C ALA A 29 25.88 9.97 26.15
N VAL A 30 25.24 9.04 25.44
CA VAL A 30 24.54 9.30 24.17
C VAL A 30 23.08 8.93 24.52
N GLY A 31 22.09 9.82 24.59
CA GLY A 31 21.94 11.12 23.96
C GLY A 31 21.13 10.96 22.67
N GLY A 32 19.84 10.59 22.80
CA GLY A 32 18.83 10.67 21.75
C GLY A 32 18.76 9.46 20.83
N GLY A 33 17.73 8.64 20.97
CA GLY A 33 17.47 7.50 20.10
C GLY A 33 16.08 6.92 20.34
N ASP A 34 15.06 7.78 20.36
CA ASP A 34 13.64 7.36 20.41
C ASP A 34 12.86 7.91 19.18
N GLY A 35 13.55 8.52 18.19
CA GLY A 35 12.91 9.12 17.01
C GLY A 35 13.11 8.32 15.72
N ASP A 36 14.26 7.67 15.57
CA ASP A 36 14.58 6.90 14.35
C ASP A 36 13.90 5.52 14.33
N ASP A 37 13.76 4.87 15.50
CA ASP A 37 13.11 3.56 15.61
C ASP A 37 11.61 3.62 15.30
N ASP A 38 10.93 4.69 15.72
CA ASP A 38 9.50 4.91 15.46
C ASP A 38 9.24 5.26 13.97
N ALA A 39 10.13 6.05 13.36
CA ALA A 39 10.02 6.40 11.94
C ALA A 39 10.25 5.18 11.03
N ALA A 40 11.29 4.38 11.31
CA ALA A 40 11.58 3.17 10.57
C ALA A 40 10.44 2.15 10.69
N ARG A 41 9.88 2.00 11.90
CA ARG A 41 8.72 1.15 12.14
C ARG A 41 7.49 1.62 11.36
N SER A 42 7.21 2.93 11.37
CA SER A 42 6.08 3.49 10.62
C SER A 42 6.23 3.29 9.11
N ALA A 43 7.44 3.42 8.56
CA ALA A 43 7.70 3.19 7.14
C ALA A 43 7.52 1.70 6.77
N LEU A 44 8.00 0.79 7.62
CA LEU A 44 7.80 -0.65 7.44
C LEU A 44 6.31 -1.01 7.42
N GLU A 45 5.55 -0.55 8.43
CA GLU A 45 4.11 -0.81 8.53
C GLU A 45 3.35 -0.24 7.32
N GLN A 46 3.74 0.95 6.83
CA GLN A 46 3.17 1.54 5.63
C GLN A 46 3.44 0.69 4.38
N LEU A 47 4.67 0.21 4.19
CA LEU A 47 5.04 -0.62 3.04
C LEU A 47 4.30 -1.97 3.02
N GLU A 48 4.16 -2.61 4.18
CA GLU A 48 3.39 -3.86 4.32
C GLU A 48 1.89 -3.63 4.04
N GLN A 49 1.37 -2.46 4.40
CA GLN A 49 -0.01 -2.08 4.13
C GLN A 49 -0.27 -1.91 2.63
N LEU A 50 0.70 -1.39 1.84
CA LEU A 50 0.55 -1.25 0.38
C LEU A 50 0.23 -2.58 -0.30
N GLU A 51 0.90 -3.66 0.11
CA GLU A 51 0.63 -5.00 -0.42
C GLU A 51 -0.78 -5.47 -0.10
N THR A 52 -1.23 -5.27 1.14
CA THR A 52 -2.58 -5.63 1.57
C THR A 52 -3.64 -4.85 0.79
N ASP A 53 -3.44 -3.54 0.63
CA ASP A 53 -4.38 -2.66 -0.05
C ASP A 53 -4.50 -2.96 -1.54
N VAL A 54 -3.36 -3.16 -2.21
CA VAL A 54 -3.34 -3.51 -3.64
C VAL A 54 -3.92 -4.91 -3.87
N ASP A 55 -3.60 -5.90 -3.05
CA ASP A 55 -4.16 -7.25 -3.21
C ASP A 55 -5.67 -7.27 -2.98
N ALA A 56 -6.16 -6.52 -1.99
CA ALA A 56 -7.60 -6.36 -1.76
C ALA A 56 -8.28 -5.67 -2.95
N LEU A 57 -7.65 -4.62 -3.50
CA LEU A 57 -8.16 -3.92 -4.66
C LEU A 57 -8.18 -4.80 -5.91
N VAL A 58 -7.15 -5.63 -6.12
CA VAL A 58 -7.12 -6.61 -7.20
C VAL A 58 -8.29 -7.57 -7.08
N LEU A 59 -8.55 -8.12 -5.89
CA LEU A 59 -9.67 -9.03 -5.66
C LEU A 59 -11.05 -8.37 -5.89
N ASP A 60 -11.15 -7.07 -5.66
CA ASP A 60 -12.35 -6.27 -5.94
C ASP A 60 -12.57 -6.04 -7.46
N LEU A 61 -11.50 -5.70 -8.19
CA LEU A 61 -11.57 -5.41 -9.63
C LEU A 61 -11.69 -6.65 -10.52
N LEU A 62 -11.08 -7.77 -10.13
CA LEU A 62 -10.97 -8.98 -10.95
C LEU A 62 -12.33 -9.51 -11.47
N PRO A 63 -13.37 -9.67 -10.62
CA PRO A 63 -14.67 -10.18 -11.08
C PRO A 63 -15.35 -9.25 -12.08
N GLY A 64 -15.33 -7.94 -11.83
CA GLY A 64 -15.96 -6.96 -12.72
C GLY A 64 -15.30 -6.91 -14.10
N LEU A 65 -13.97 -6.99 -14.16
CA LEU A 65 -13.23 -7.07 -15.41
C LEU A 65 -13.44 -8.42 -16.13
N ALA A 66 -13.46 -9.53 -15.38
CA ALA A 66 -13.77 -10.85 -15.93
C ALA A 66 -15.14 -10.86 -16.62
N ASP A 67 -16.17 -10.34 -15.94
CA ASP A 67 -17.53 -10.25 -16.46
C ASP A 67 -17.61 -9.34 -17.69
N THR A 68 -16.95 -8.18 -17.63
CA THR A 68 -16.90 -7.20 -18.72
C THR A 68 -16.30 -7.80 -20.00
N TRP A 69 -15.30 -8.67 -19.86
CA TRP A 69 -14.63 -9.29 -21.01
C TRP A 69 -15.15 -10.67 -21.38
N GLY A 70 -16.00 -11.29 -20.54
CA GLY A 70 -16.33 -12.71 -20.60
C GLY A 70 -15.09 -13.59 -20.45
N ALA A 71 -14.13 -13.19 -19.64
CA ALA A 71 -12.80 -13.77 -19.56
C ALA A 71 -12.55 -14.51 -18.25
N GLU A 72 -11.45 -15.25 -18.19
CA GLU A 72 -10.99 -15.90 -16.97
C GLU A 72 -9.68 -15.27 -16.50
N ALA A 73 -9.62 -14.90 -15.22
CA ALA A 73 -8.36 -14.67 -14.55
C ALA A 73 -7.53 -15.96 -14.57
N SER A 74 -6.23 -15.86 -14.88
CA SER A 74 -5.42 -17.02 -15.24
C SER A 74 -4.14 -17.18 -14.41
N SER A 75 -3.36 -16.13 -14.31
CA SER A 75 -2.08 -16.07 -13.58
C SER A 75 -1.77 -14.62 -13.27
N GLY A 76 -0.71 -14.38 -12.51
CA GLY A 76 -0.21 -13.03 -12.28
C GLY A 76 0.95 -13.07 -11.32
N ARG A 77 1.76 -12.01 -11.34
CA ARG A 77 2.85 -11.84 -10.38
C ARG A 77 2.72 -10.49 -9.70
N ALA A 78 3.13 -10.45 -8.44
CA ALA A 78 3.16 -9.24 -7.65
C ALA A 78 4.51 -9.09 -6.95
N SER A 79 5.00 -7.86 -6.88
CA SER A 79 6.33 -7.52 -6.36
C SER A 79 6.42 -6.05 -5.99
N TYR A 80 7.43 -5.72 -5.19
CA TYR A 80 7.79 -4.33 -4.93
C TYR A 80 8.69 -3.77 -6.03
N GLU A 81 8.62 -2.47 -6.24
CA GLU A 81 9.49 -1.70 -7.12
C GLU A 81 10.04 -0.49 -6.40
N ILE A 82 11.29 -0.12 -6.70
CA ILE A 82 11.88 1.13 -6.22
C ILE A 82 11.22 2.31 -6.94
N CYS A 83 10.88 3.36 -6.20
CA CYS A 83 10.31 4.59 -6.71
C CYS A 83 10.90 5.83 -5.99
N GLY A 84 10.53 7.02 -6.46
CA GLY A 84 11.06 8.30 -5.97
C GLY A 84 11.93 9.03 -7.00
N MET A 85 12.41 10.21 -6.63
CA MET A 85 13.20 11.06 -7.53
C MET A 85 14.68 10.68 -7.54
N GLU A 86 15.29 10.74 -8.72
CA GLU A 86 16.74 10.65 -8.88
C GLU A 86 17.47 11.86 -8.25
N PRO A 87 18.74 11.72 -7.81
CA PRO A 87 19.68 10.61 -8.03
C PRO A 87 19.69 9.53 -6.93
N SER A 88 18.77 9.58 -5.98
CA SER A 88 18.73 8.63 -4.86
C SER A 88 17.27 8.29 -4.56
N PRO A 89 16.65 7.38 -5.34
CA PRO A 89 15.27 6.99 -5.11
C PRO A 89 15.15 6.35 -3.73
N SER A 90 14.28 6.91 -2.90
CA SER A 90 14.11 6.59 -1.49
C SER A 90 12.65 6.24 -1.20
N GLY A 91 12.17 5.20 -1.89
CA GLY A 91 10.79 4.76 -1.73
C GLY A 91 10.54 3.44 -2.43
N ALA A 92 9.44 2.81 -2.03
CA ALA A 92 8.96 1.61 -2.68
C ALA A 92 7.46 1.70 -2.95
N ARG A 93 7.04 0.99 -3.97
CA ARG A 93 5.63 0.80 -4.31
C ARG A 93 5.37 -0.67 -4.57
N TYR A 94 4.13 -1.08 -4.34
CA TYR A 94 3.70 -2.43 -4.61
C TYR A 94 2.98 -2.49 -5.96
N ARG A 95 3.30 -3.52 -6.76
CA ARG A 95 2.69 -3.75 -8.07
C ARG A 95 2.17 -5.17 -8.14
N SER A 96 0.91 -5.32 -8.55
CA SER A 96 0.26 -6.59 -8.82
C SER A 96 -0.22 -6.64 -10.26
N THR A 97 0.11 -7.73 -10.98
CA THR A 97 -0.18 -7.84 -12.42
C THR A 97 -0.95 -9.12 -12.77
N PRO A 98 -2.26 -9.21 -12.47
CA PRO A 98 -3.11 -10.28 -12.98
C PRO A 98 -3.22 -10.29 -14.52
N GLN A 99 -3.35 -11.50 -15.06
CA GLN A 99 -3.55 -11.78 -16.47
C GLN A 99 -4.85 -12.52 -16.71
N PHE A 100 -5.54 -12.11 -17.77
CA PHE A 100 -6.77 -12.69 -18.24
C PHE A 100 -6.56 -13.38 -19.58
N ARG A 101 -7.26 -14.49 -19.78
CA ARG A 101 -7.29 -15.25 -21.02
C ARG A 101 -8.72 -15.44 -21.51
N ASN A 102 -8.86 -15.98 -22.72
CA ASN A 102 -10.15 -16.35 -23.30
C ASN A 102 -11.13 -15.17 -23.44
N LEU A 103 -10.60 -13.97 -23.74
CA LEU A 103 -11.41 -12.76 -23.96
C LEU A 103 -12.48 -13.02 -25.05
N GLN A 104 -13.76 -12.89 -24.71
CA GLN A 104 -14.86 -13.06 -25.68
C GLN A 104 -15.08 -11.80 -26.51
N VAL A 105 -14.76 -10.64 -25.95
CA VAL A 105 -14.93 -9.33 -26.60
C VAL A 105 -13.88 -9.04 -27.69
N GLY A 106 -12.77 -9.80 -27.72
CA GLY A 106 -11.59 -9.52 -28.55
C GLY A 106 -10.69 -8.42 -27.97
N GLY A 107 -9.40 -8.43 -28.33
CA GLY A 107 -8.38 -7.54 -27.74
C GLY A 107 -8.70 -6.04 -27.87
N ASP A 108 -9.02 -5.59 -29.09
CA ASP A 108 -9.30 -4.18 -29.40
C ASP A 108 -10.49 -3.61 -28.61
N ARG A 109 -11.46 -4.46 -28.23
CA ARG A 109 -12.62 -4.03 -27.42
C ARG A 109 -12.39 -4.20 -25.93
N ALA A 110 -11.44 -5.03 -25.51
CA ALA A 110 -11.16 -5.25 -24.10
C ALA A 110 -10.72 -3.94 -23.42
N VAL A 111 -9.88 -3.13 -24.07
CA VAL A 111 -9.41 -1.84 -23.53
C VAL A 111 -10.55 -0.85 -23.36
N ALA A 112 -11.39 -0.68 -24.38
CA ALA A 112 -12.55 0.20 -24.31
C ALA A 112 -13.54 -0.24 -23.24
N ALA A 113 -13.84 -1.54 -23.15
CA ALA A 113 -14.73 -2.08 -22.13
C ALA A 113 -14.16 -1.91 -20.71
N ALA A 114 -12.83 -2.02 -20.57
CA ALA A 114 -12.15 -1.76 -19.30
C ALA A 114 -12.24 -0.28 -18.91
N ALA A 115 -12.09 0.62 -19.88
CA ALA A 115 -12.22 2.06 -19.66
C ALA A 115 -13.62 2.41 -19.13
N ASP A 116 -14.67 1.92 -19.79
CA ASP A 116 -16.07 2.11 -19.39
C ASP A 116 -16.34 1.56 -17.97
N PHE A 117 -15.81 0.36 -17.67
CA PHE A 117 -15.90 -0.24 -16.34
C PHE A 117 -15.21 0.61 -15.28
N LEU A 118 -13.96 1.01 -15.50
CA LEU A 118 -13.17 1.79 -14.55
C LEU A 118 -13.82 3.15 -14.28
N GLU A 119 -14.32 3.85 -15.31
CA GLU A 119 -15.08 5.10 -15.09
C GLU A 119 -16.35 4.89 -14.27
N THR A 120 -17.08 3.79 -14.52
CA THR A 120 -18.29 3.45 -13.76
C THR A 120 -17.97 3.20 -12.28
N GLU A 121 -16.82 2.59 -12.00
CA GLU A 121 -16.29 2.37 -10.66
C GLU A 121 -15.62 3.63 -10.04
N GLY A 122 -15.73 4.78 -10.71
CA GLY A 122 -15.27 6.07 -10.19
C GLY A 122 -13.78 6.36 -10.38
N TRP A 123 -13.09 5.61 -11.24
CA TRP A 123 -11.70 5.90 -11.60
C TRP A 123 -11.59 7.05 -12.59
N GLN A 124 -10.51 7.82 -12.47
CA GLN A 124 -10.21 8.91 -13.40
C GLN A 124 -9.32 8.39 -14.53
N LEU A 125 -9.80 8.40 -15.76
CA LEU A 125 -9.01 7.94 -16.90
C LEU A 125 -7.93 8.95 -17.30
N GLU A 126 -6.74 8.44 -17.59
CA GLU A 126 -5.65 9.19 -18.21
C GLU A 126 -5.68 9.00 -19.74
N GLN A 127 -5.55 10.10 -20.48
CA GLN A 127 -5.38 10.04 -21.93
C GLN A 127 -3.96 9.59 -22.29
N VAL A 128 -3.83 8.31 -22.61
CA VAL A 128 -2.59 7.75 -23.16
C VAL A 128 -2.62 7.75 -24.69
N GLY A 129 -1.47 8.00 -25.32
CA GLY A 129 -1.37 8.03 -26.79
C GLY A 129 -1.43 6.66 -27.49
N ASN A 130 -1.60 5.57 -26.74
CA ASN A 130 -1.63 4.20 -27.26
C ASN A 130 -3.02 3.59 -27.05
N PRO A 131 -3.73 3.20 -28.12
CA PRO A 131 -5.10 2.67 -28.03
C PRO A 131 -5.20 1.28 -27.39
N ASP A 132 -4.10 0.54 -27.26
CA ASP A 132 -4.07 -0.80 -26.65
C ASP A 132 -3.94 -0.75 -25.11
N ILE A 133 -3.92 0.46 -24.54
CA ILE A 133 -3.71 0.70 -23.13
C ILE A 133 -4.79 1.65 -22.62
N VAL A 134 -5.35 1.34 -21.46
CA VAL A 134 -6.03 2.33 -20.63
C VAL A 134 -5.29 2.43 -19.30
N VAL A 135 -5.13 3.67 -18.83
CA VAL A 135 -4.58 3.97 -17.52
C VAL A 135 -5.65 4.75 -16.77
N ALA A 136 -5.88 4.40 -15.52
CA ALA A 136 -6.84 5.04 -14.65
C ALA A 136 -6.25 5.24 -13.25
N HIS A 137 -6.66 6.30 -12.57
CA HIS A 137 -6.12 6.70 -11.27
C HIS A 137 -7.20 6.92 -10.23
N ARG A 138 -6.82 6.75 -8.96
CA ARG A 138 -7.56 7.22 -7.79
C ARG A 138 -6.86 8.44 -7.18
N ASP A 139 -7.61 9.21 -6.39
CA ASP A 139 -7.10 10.41 -5.71
C ASP A 139 -5.96 10.10 -4.72
N ASP A 140 -5.86 8.86 -4.25
CA ASP A 140 -4.77 8.38 -3.38
C ASP A 140 -3.46 8.07 -4.13
N GLY A 141 -3.44 8.23 -5.46
CA GLY A 141 -2.28 7.95 -6.31
C GLY A 141 -2.14 6.49 -6.74
N THR A 142 -3.14 5.64 -6.47
CA THR A 142 -3.20 4.28 -7.02
C THR A 142 -3.48 4.34 -8.52
N GLU A 143 -2.73 3.55 -9.29
CA GLU A 143 -2.86 3.44 -10.74
C GLU A 143 -3.34 2.04 -11.14
N VAL A 144 -4.30 1.98 -12.05
CA VAL A 144 -4.67 0.76 -12.79
C VAL A 144 -4.33 0.95 -14.24
N ARG A 145 -3.49 0.07 -14.78
CA ARG A 145 -3.12 0.02 -16.18
C ARG A 145 -3.58 -1.30 -16.79
N VAL A 146 -4.51 -1.21 -17.74
CA VAL A 146 -4.96 -2.37 -18.52
C VAL A 146 -4.26 -2.34 -19.87
N THR A 147 -3.74 -3.47 -20.31
CA THR A 147 -3.09 -3.62 -21.62
C THR A 147 -3.64 -4.85 -22.32
N ALA A 148 -4.14 -4.69 -23.55
CA ALA A 148 -4.47 -5.83 -24.39
C ALA A 148 -3.18 -6.57 -24.80
N ILE A 149 -3.19 -7.90 -24.68
CA ILE A 149 -2.09 -8.76 -25.11
C ILE A 149 -2.63 -9.82 -26.08
N PRO A 150 -1.77 -10.47 -26.89
CA PRO A 150 -2.24 -11.54 -27.76
C PRO A 150 -3.00 -12.63 -26.96
N ASN A 151 -4.28 -12.81 -27.29
CA ASN A 151 -5.21 -13.77 -26.65
C ASN A 151 -5.59 -13.47 -25.19
N GLY A 152 -5.38 -12.24 -24.70
CA GLY A 152 -5.63 -11.91 -23.30
C GLY A 152 -5.59 -10.43 -22.97
N ALA A 153 -5.65 -10.13 -21.68
CA ALA A 153 -5.41 -8.80 -21.14
C ALA A 153 -4.51 -8.91 -19.90
N SER A 154 -3.65 -7.91 -19.70
CA SER A 154 -2.88 -7.73 -18.48
C SER A 154 -3.44 -6.54 -17.74
N VAL A 155 -3.68 -6.69 -16.43
CA VAL A 155 -4.14 -5.61 -15.56
C VAL A 155 -3.04 -5.41 -14.54
N GLN A 156 -2.46 -4.23 -14.50
CA GLN A 156 -1.42 -3.85 -13.54
C GLN A 156 -2.04 -2.87 -12.55
N VAL A 157 -2.09 -3.23 -11.28
CA VAL A 157 -2.50 -2.36 -10.18
C VAL A 157 -1.24 -1.97 -9.42
N THR A 158 -1.01 -0.67 -9.28
CA THR A 158 0.21 -0.12 -8.68
C THR A 158 -0.16 0.86 -7.58
N SER A 159 0.39 0.67 -6.38
CA SER A 159 0.22 1.59 -5.27
C SER A 159 0.89 2.95 -5.55
N PRO A 160 0.53 4.01 -4.82
CA PRO A 160 1.38 5.20 -4.73
C PRO A 160 2.78 4.82 -4.23
N CYS A 161 3.76 5.68 -4.51
CA CYS A 161 5.08 5.55 -3.94
C CYS A 161 5.02 5.92 -2.45
N ALA A 162 5.42 4.99 -1.58
CA ALA A 162 5.65 5.32 -0.18
C ALA A 162 7.11 5.71 0.01
N ASP A 163 7.32 6.89 0.60
CA ASP A 163 8.64 7.36 0.97
C ASP A 163 9.21 6.46 2.07
N SER A 164 10.45 6.03 1.89
CA SER A 164 11.19 5.21 2.86
C SER A 164 12.67 5.58 2.81
N ASP A 165 13.49 5.00 3.70
CA ASP A 165 14.92 5.02 3.44
C ASP A 165 15.27 4.09 2.25
N GLY A 166 16.44 4.31 1.65
CA GLY A 166 16.88 3.58 0.46
C GLY A 166 17.24 2.12 0.73
N ASP A 167 17.64 1.78 1.97
CA ASP A 167 18.01 0.42 2.35
C ASP A 167 16.75 -0.44 2.52
N LEU A 168 15.70 0.11 3.11
CA LEU A 168 14.38 -0.51 3.26
C LEU A 168 13.69 -0.66 1.90
N ALA A 169 13.73 0.37 1.05
CA ALA A 169 13.22 0.26 -0.33
C ALA A 169 13.89 -0.88 -1.09
N ARG A 170 15.21 -1.02 -0.91
CA ARG A 170 15.99 -2.11 -1.50
C ARG A 170 15.64 -3.47 -0.91
N GLU A 171 15.49 -3.57 0.41
CA GLU A 171 15.07 -4.81 1.07
C GLU A 171 13.75 -5.32 0.48
N PHE A 172 12.75 -4.43 0.36
CA PHE A 172 11.45 -4.77 -0.22
C PHE A 172 11.55 -5.14 -1.70
N PHE A 173 12.32 -4.40 -2.49
CA PHE A 173 12.57 -4.73 -3.91
C PHE A 173 13.24 -6.11 -4.09
N GLU A 174 14.14 -6.48 -3.19
CA GLU A 174 14.85 -7.77 -3.22
C GLU A 174 13.97 -8.94 -2.76
N ARG A 175 12.76 -8.69 -2.23
CA ARG A 175 11.82 -9.76 -1.86
C ARG A 175 11.41 -10.56 -3.12
N PRO A 176 11.29 -11.89 -3.00
CA PRO A 176 10.78 -12.70 -4.10
C PRO A 176 9.39 -12.24 -4.51
N SER A 177 9.15 -12.15 -5.81
CA SER A 177 7.78 -11.93 -6.29
C SER A 177 6.89 -13.08 -5.84
N LYS A 178 5.61 -12.80 -5.64
CA LYS A 178 4.59 -13.80 -5.32
C LYS A 178 3.56 -13.92 -6.44
N ASP A 179 2.76 -14.97 -6.36
CA ASP A 179 1.60 -15.11 -7.24
C ASP A 179 0.48 -14.16 -6.80
N VAL A 180 -0.23 -13.62 -7.78
CA VAL A 180 -1.39 -12.75 -7.54
C VAL A 180 -2.54 -13.57 -6.95
N PRO A 181 -3.27 -13.07 -5.95
CA PRO A 181 -4.49 -13.72 -5.48
C PRO A 181 -5.58 -13.62 -6.56
N LEU A 182 -6.07 -14.75 -7.07
CA LEU A 182 -7.02 -14.79 -8.20
C LEU A 182 -8.49 -15.05 -7.81
N GLY A 183 -8.80 -15.16 -6.51
CA GLY A 183 -10.15 -15.44 -6.01
C GLY A 183 -10.55 -16.91 -6.06
#